data_AF-A0A0P7JFK4-F1
#
_entry.id   AF-A0A0P7JFK4-F1
#
_cell.length_a   1.000
_cell.length_b   1.000
_cell.length_c   1.000
_cell.angle_alpha   90.00
_cell.angle_beta   90.00
_cell.angle_gamma   90.00
#
_symmetry.space_group_name_H-M   'P 1'
#
loop_
_entity.id
_entity.type
_entity.pdbx_description
1 polymer ?
#
loop_
_entity_poly.entity_id
_entity_poly.type
_entity_poly.pdbx_seq_one_letter_code
_entity_poly.pdbx_strand_id
1 'polypeptide(L)' 'MQKDALIERVASVQALIARKTPRTGKRSADQDRIVSLRRFLYASAPEDIDFDAVADECNVLHRKYSALPKLEAMA' A
#
# COMPACT_ATOMS: atom_id res chain seq x y z
N MET A 1 16.48 -3.70 -7.98
CA MET A 1 16.95 -2.29 -7.93
C MET A 1 15.97 -1.49 -7.05
N GLN A 2 16.29 -0.28 -6.57
CA GLN A 2 15.47 0.44 -5.55
C GLN A 2 13.97 0.50 -5.88
N LYS A 3 13.61 0.70 -7.16
CA LYS A 3 12.22 0.66 -7.64
C LYS A 3 11.51 -0.67 -7.35
N ASP A 4 12.17 -1.80 -7.54
CA ASP A 4 11.59 -3.14 -7.27
C ASP A 4 11.27 -3.32 -5.79
N ALA A 5 12.15 -2.83 -4.90
CA ALA A 5 11.92 -2.84 -3.46
C ALA A 5 10.69 -2.01 -3.07
N LEU A 6 10.43 -0.89 -3.74
CA LEU A 6 9.22 -0.10 -3.55
C LEU A 6 7.98 -0.84 -4.07
N ILE A 7 8.07 -1.51 -5.22
CA ILE A 7 6.96 -2.30 -5.78
C ILE A 7 6.58 -3.43 -4.81
N GLU A 8 7.55 -4.15 -4.28
CA GLU A 8 7.34 -5.20 -3.28
C GLU A 8 6.71 -4.63 -1.99
N ARG A 9 7.23 -3.49 -1.51
CA ARG A 9 6.71 -2.82 -0.32
C ARG A 9 5.25 -2.38 -0.52
N VAL A 10 4.93 -1.74 -1.65
CA VAL A 10 3.56 -1.32 -1.99
C VAL A 10 2.63 -2.53 -2.09
N ALA A 11 3.08 -3.64 -2.69
CA ALA A 11 2.29 -4.87 -2.78
C ALA A 11 2.00 -5.46 -1.38
N SER A 12 3.00 -5.48 -0.50
CA SER A 12 2.84 -5.94 0.88
C SER A 12 1.84 -5.09 1.68
N VAL A 13 1.95 -3.76 1.58
CA VAL A 13 1.02 -2.82 2.22
C VAL A 13 -0.39 -2.97 1.64
N GLN A 14 -0.53 -3.10 0.32
CA GLN A 14 -1.81 -3.35 -0.34
C GLN A 14 -2.48 -4.63 0.20
N ALA A 15 -1.72 -5.71 0.37
CA ALA A 15 -2.21 -6.96 0.94
C ALA A 15 -2.57 -6.84 2.42
N LEU A 16 -1.84 -6.04 3.19
CA LEU A 16 -2.18 -5.74 4.59
C LEU A 16 -3.51 -4.97 4.67
N ILE A 17 -3.67 -3.89 3.90
CA ILE A 17 -4.90 -3.10 3.84
C ILE A 17 -6.10 -3.98 3.47
N ALA A 18 -5.95 -4.84 2.47
CA ALA A 18 -7.01 -5.75 2.03
C ALA A 18 -7.43 -6.76 3.12
N ARG A 19 -6.49 -7.23 3.95
CA ARG A 19 -6.78 -8.13 5.09
C ARG A 19 -7.45 -7.43 6.28
N LYS A 20 -7.35 -6.11 6.33
CA LYS A 20 -7.78 -5.25 7.46
C LYS A 20 -8.97 -4.36 7.10
N THR A 21 -9.47 -4.45 5.88
CA THR A 21 -10.63 -3.69 5.41
C THR A 21 -11.71 -4.66 4.91
N PRO A 22 -12.99 -4.46 5.24
CA PRO A 22 -14.07 -5.28 4.70
C PRO A 22 -14.09 -5.24 3.17
N ARG A 23 -14.43 -6.37 2.53
CA ARG A 23 -14.67 -6.42 1.08
C ARG A 23 -16.03 -5.80 0.77
N THR A 24 -16.06 -4.48 0.62
CA THR A 24 -17.22 -3.74 0.13
C THR A 24 -17.05 -3.37 -1.34
N GLY A 25 -18.11 -2.91 -1.99
CA GLY A 25 -18.04 -2.41 -3.37
C GLY A 25 -17.27 -1.08 -3.50
N LYS A 26 -17.02 -0.36 -2.40
CA LYS A 26 -16.35 0.96 -2.41
C LYS A 26 -14.97 0.85 -1.76
N ARG A 27 -13.95 1.41 -2.42
CA ARG A 27 -12.60 1.51 -1.87
C ARG A 27 -12.51 2.62 -0.81
N SER A 28 -11.70 2.39 0.22
CA SER A 28 -11.27 3.45 1.12
C SER A 28 -10.23 4.36 0.44
N ALA A 29 -10.04 5.56 0.99
CA ALA A 29 -9.01 6.49 0.52
C ALA A 29 -7.61 5.84 0.53
N ASP A 30 -7.29 5.05 1.54
CA ASP A 30 -6.00 4.35 1.63
C ASP A 30 -5.87 3.23 0.58
N GLN A 31 -6.96 2.54 0.25
CA GLN A 31 -7.00 1.56 -0.84
C GLN A 31 -6.77 2.23 -2.19
N ASP A 32 -7.36 3.41 -2.42
CA ASP A 32 -7.13 4.17 -3.65
C ASP A 32 -5.72 4.76 -3.70
N ARG A 33 -5.18 5.19 -2.56
CA ARG A 33 -3.82 5.73 -2.48
C ARG A 33 -2.76 4.67 -2.76
N ILE A 34 -2.85 3.49 -2.16
CA ILE A 34 -1.88 2.41 -2.41
C ILE A 34 -1.92 1.90 -3.85
N VAL A 35 -3.11 1.89 -4.48
CA VAL A 35 -3.25 1.58 -5.92
C VAL A 35 -2.61 2.67 -6.78
N SER A 36 -2.77 3.93 -6.40
CA SER A 36 -2.17 5.06 -7.10
C SER A 36 -0.63 5.04 -7.00
N LEU A 37 -0.08 4.73 -5.82
CA LEU A 37 1.36 4.52 -5.64
C LEU A 37 1.88 3.40 -6.53
N ARG A 38 1.17 2.26 -6.60
CA ARG A 38 1.57 1.16 -7.48
C ARG A 38 1.60 1.58 -8.95
N ARG A 39 0.59 2.32 -9.40
CA ARG A 39 0.53 2.85 -10.77
C ARG A 39 1.66 3.83 -11.06
N PHE A 40 1.93 4.74 -10.13
CA PHE A 40 3.05 5.68 -10.22
C PHE A 40 4.37 4.94 -10.39
N LEU A 41 4.67 3.95 -9.53
CA LEU A 41 5.89 3.16 -9.64
C LEU A 41 6.03 2.48 -11.00
N TYR A 42 4.96 1.87 -11.53
CA TYR A 42 5.04 1.24 -12.86
C TYR A 42 5.20 2.24 -14.01
N ALA A 43 4.70 3.47 -13.87
CA ALA A 43 4.74 4.50 -14.90
C ALA A 43 6.03 5.35 -14.91
N SER A 44 6.73 5.45 -13.77
CA SER A 44 7.92 6.32 -13.64
C SER A 44 9.23 5.61 -13.95
N ALA A 45 10.23 6.34 -14.45
CA ALA A 45 11.60 5.84 -14.48
C ALA A 45 12.18 5.79 -13.05
N PRO A 46 13.14 4.89 -12.75
CA PRO A 46 13.74 4.79 -11.41
C PRO A 46 14.29 6.12 -10.85
N GLU A 47 14.90 6.94 -11.71
CA GLU A 47 15.50 8.23 -11.40
C GLU A 47 14.47 9.32 -11.03
N ASP A 48 13.22 9.17 -11.44
CA ASP A 48 12.13 10.11 -11.14
C ASP A 48 11.39 9.77 -9.82
N ILE A 49 11.79 8.68 -9.16
CA ILE A 49 11.14 8.20 -7.95
C ILE A 49 11.91 8.71 -6.74
N ASP A 50 11.26 9.55 -5.95
CA ASP A 50 11.71 9.83 -4.58
C ASP A 50 11.48 8.57 -3.72
N PHE A 51 12.55 7.83 -3.51
CA PHE A 51 12.50 6.56 -2.79
C PHE A 51 12.05 6.74 -1.34
N ASP A 52 12.58 7.75 -0.65
CA ASP A 52 12.33 7.97 0.77
C ASP A 52 10.89 8.42 0.99
N ALA A 53 10.37 9.32 0.14
CA ALA A 53 8.98 9.74 0.22
C ALA A 53 7.99 8.58 0.04
N VAL A 54 8.22 7.71 -0.95
CA VAL A 54 7.35 6.53 -1.19
C VAL A 54 7.50 5.51 -0.05
N ALA A 55 8.73 5.32 0.44
CA ALA A 55 9.02 4.43 1.56
C ALA A 55 8.30 4.88 2.84
N ASP A 56 8.37 6.16 3.17
CA ASP A 56 7.75 6.74 4.36
C ASP A 56 6.23 6.67 4.29
N GLU A 57 5.64 6.95 3.13
CA GLU A 57 4.20 6.80 2.96
C GLU A 57 3.76 5.34 3.14
N CYS A 58 4.52 4.38 2.60
CA CYS A 58 4.28 2.96 2.85
C CYS A 58 4.40 2.61 4.33
N ASN A 59 5.38 3.19 5.05
CA ASN A 59 5.57 2.96 6.48
C ASN A 59 4.41 3.50 7.31
N VAL A 60 3.88 4.68 6.98
CA VAL A 60 2.69 5.26 7.63
C VAL A 60 1.49 4.34 7.47
N LEU A 61 1.20 3.90 6.24
CA LEU A 61 0.10 2.96 5.97
C LEU A 61 0.33 1.62 6.67
N HIS A 62 1.54 1.08 6.62
CA HIS A 62 1.87 -0.18 7.29
C HIS A 62 1.61 -0.10 8.79
N ARG A 63 2.09 0.95 9.48
CA ARG A 63 1.88 1.15 10.92
C ARG A 63 0.40 1.27 11.26
N LYS A 64 -0.34 2.09 10.51
CA LYS A 64 -1.79 2.27 10.68
C LYS A 64 -2.54 0.93 10.65
N TYR A 65 -2.29 0.12 9.62
CA TYR A 65 -3.03 -1.12 9.42
C TYR A 65 -2.50 -2.31 10.23
N SER A 66 -1.25 -2.26 10.69
CA SER A 66 -0.70 -3.25 11.62
C SER A 66 -1.30 -3.13 13.01
N ALA A 67 -1.67 -1.92 13.43
CA ALA A 67 -2.32 -1.66 14.70
C ALA A 67 -3.80 -2.09 14.74
N LEU A 68 -4.44 -2.28 13.59
CA LEU A 68 -5.83 -2.73 13.51
C LEU A 68 -5.94 -4.23 13.83
N PRO A 69 -7.03 -4.70 14.45
CA PRO A 69 -7.28 -6.13 14.58
C PRO A 69 -7.44 -6.78 13.19
N LYS A 70 -7.24 -8.10 13.09
CA LYS A 70 -7.64 -8.81 11.85
C LYS A 70 -9.15 -8.67 11.71
N LEU A 71 -9.66 -8.53 10.48
CA LEU A 71 -11.09 -8.76 10.28
C LEU A 71 -11.38 -10.21 10.67
N GLU A 72 -12.25 -10.38 11.65
CA GLU A 72 -12.87 -11.68 11.86
C GLU A 72 -13.75 -11.96 10.65
N ALA A 73 -13.63 -13.16 10.09
CA ALA A 73 -14.57 -13.63 9.09
C ALA A 73 -15.94 -13.65 9.79
N MET A 74 -16.89 -12.86 9.32
CA MET A 74 -18.28 -13.03 9.72
C MET A 74 -18.67 -14.44 9.26
N ALA A 75 -18.82 -15.35 10.22
CA ALA A 75 -19.31 -16.71 10.04
C ALA A 75 -20.78 -16.69 9.60
#